data_AF-A0A3D9E6W3-F1
#
_entry.id   AF-A0A3D9E6W3-F1
#
_cell.length_a   1.000
_cell.length_b   1.000
_cell.length_c   1.000
_cell.angle_alpha   90.00
_cell.angle_beta   90.00
_cell.angle_gamma   90.00
#
_symmetry.space_group_name_H-M   'P 1'
#
loop_
_entity.id
_entity.type
_entity.pdbx_description
1 polymer ?
#
loop_
_entity_poly.entity_id
_entity_poly.type
_entity_poly.pdbx_seq_one_letter_code
_entity_poly.pdbx_strand_id
1 'polypeptide(L)'
;MVEPLDTGPFFHGTKAHLAVGDLLTPGFRSNYRPEVVMNHVYFTSRLDGAGLAAEIIPGDGPPRVYEVEPTGAFEDDPNVTDKKFPGNPTRSFRSAAPLRIVAERDDWTRLTPEALAAWRERLTTMRDENAEIIN
;
A
#
# COMPACT_ATOMS: atom_id res chain seq x y z
N MET A 1 -21.09 -9.44 17.24
CA MET A 1 -19.68 -9.75 16.94
C MET A 1 -19.42 -9.16 15.58
N VAL A 2 -18.48 -8.22 15.46
CA VAL A 2 -18.09 -7.66 14.15
C VAL A 2 -17.17 -8.70 13.53
N GLU A 3 -17.55 -9.27 12.39
CA GLU A 3 -16.65 -10.16 11.64
C GLU A 3 -15.41 -9.37 11.21
N PRO A 4 -14.20 -9.94 11.31
CA PRO A 4 -13.00 -9.26 10.84
C PRO A 4 -13.11 -8.99 9.34
N LEU A 5 -12.77 -7.76 8.92
CA LEU A 5 -12.81 -7.34 7.51
C LEU A 5 -11.98 -8.27 6.60
N ASP A 6 -10.89 -8.81 7.14
CA ASP A 6 -10.06 -9.86 6.56
C ASP A 6 -9.23 -10.52 7.68
N THR A 7 -8.79 -11.77 7.48
CA THR A 7 -7.94 -12.51 8.42
C THR A 7 -6.46 -12.43 8.09
N GLY A 8 -6.09 -11.79 6.97
CA GLY A 8 -4.72 -11.77 6.48
C GLY A 8 -4.28 -13.11 5.86
N PRO A 9 -2.97 -13.31 5.62
CA PRO A 9 -1.85 -12.42 5.98
C PRO A 9 -1.93 -11.06 5.28
N PHE A 10 -1.28 -10.05 5.87
CA PHE A 10 -1.27 -8.69 5.34
C PHE A 10 0.12 -8.29 4.86
N PHE A 11 0.15 -7.42 3.85
CA PHE A 11 1.37 -7.04 3.16
C PHE A 11 1.43 -5.53 2.93
N HIS A 12 2.61 -4.95 3.13
CA HIS A 12 2.92 -3.56 2.85
C HIS A 12 4.04 -3.48 1.81
N GLY A 13 3.76 -2.85 0.67
CA GLY A 13 4.74 -2.57 -0.37
C GLY A 13 5.40 -1.20 -0.16
N THR A 14 6.73 -1.15 -0.15
CA THR A 14 7.49 0.09 0.07
C THR A 14 8.86 0.05 -0.59
N LYS A 15 9.56 1.18 -0.56
CA LYS A 15 10.99 1.30 -0.87
C LYS A 15 11.84 1.60 0.37
N ALA A 16 11.19 1.80 1.52
CA ALA A 16 11.87 1.92 2.80
C ALA A 16 12.54 0.60 3.18
N HIS A 17 13.74 0.69 3.76
CA HIS A 17 14.42 -0.47 4.31
C HIS A 17 14.03 -0.61 5.78
N LEU A 18 13.22 -1.62 6.07
CA LEU A 18 12.70 -1.96 7.40
C LEU A 18 13.19 -3.35 7.82
N ALA A 19 13.33 -3.55 9.13
CA ALA A 19 13.69 -4.82 9.73
C ALA A 19 12.48 -5.49 10.40
N VAL A 20 12.55 -6.81 10.57
CA VAL A 20 11.57 -7.56 11.38
C VAL A 20 11.55 -7.02 12.81
N GLY A 21 10.35 -6.76 13.32
CA GLY A 21 10.12 -6.14 14.63
C GLY A 21 9.92 -4.62 14.58
N ASP A 22 10.27 -3.96 13.47
CA ASP A 22 10.02 -2.52 13.31
C ASP A 22 8.52 -2.20 13.33
N LEU A 23 8.21 -0.98 13.76
CA LEU A 23 6.86 -0.41 13.70
C LEU A 23 6.79 0.61 12.58
N LEU A 24 6.04 0.28 11.53
CA LEU A 24 5.69 1.20 10.47
C LEU A 24 4.54 2.09 10.94
N THR A 25 4.78 3.39 10.99
CA THR A 25 3.85 4.39 11.54
C THR A 25 3.30 5.32 10.45
N PRO A 26 2.13 5.95 10.65
CA PRO A 26 1.67 7.03 9.79
C PRO A 26 2.52 8.30 9.99
N GLY A 27 2.28 9.34 9.18
CA GLY A 27 2.98 10.63 9.26
C GLY A 27 4.04 10.85 8.17
N PHE A 28 4.17 9.92 7.23
CA PHE A 28 5.02 10.08 6.05
C PHE A 28 4.27 10.80 4.93
N ARG A 29 5.03 11.43 4.01
CA ARG A 29 4.46 12.06 2.82
C ARG A 29 3.87 11.01 1.88
N SER A 30 2.79 11.37 1.18
CA SER A 30 2.18 10.50 0.18
C SER A 30 3.17 10.16 -0.94
N ASN A 31 3.09 8.92 -1.43
CA ASN A 31 3.79 8.48 -2.63
C ASN A 31 3.27 9.14 -3.92
N TYR A 32 2.07 9.74 -3.90
CA TYR A 32 1.42 10.29 -5.10
C TYR A 32 1.20 11.82 -5.05
N ARG A 33 1.21 12.40 -3.85
CA ARG A 33 1.05 13.84 -3.58
C ARG A 33 2.01 14.28 -2.45
N PRO A 34 3.28 14.59 -2.74
CA PRO A 34 4.31 14.87 -1.73
C PRO A 34 3.96 15.97 -0.72
N GLU A 35 3.01 16.84 -1.05
CA GLU A 35 2.44 17.89 -0.20
C GLU A 35 1.50 17.37 0.89
N VAL A 36 0.99 16.14 0.78
CA VAL A 36 0.08 15.50 1.75
C VAL A 36 0.87 14.62 2.72
N VAL A 37 0.67 14.85 4.02
CA VAL A 37 1.14 13.95 5.09
C VAL A 37 0.04 12.93 5.37
N MET A 38 0.35 11.64 5.27
CA MET A 38 -0.62 10.55 5.41
C MET A 38 -0.91 10.29 6.89
N ASN A 39 -2.17 10.29 7.28
CA ASN A 39 -2.65 9.98 8.63
C ASN A 39 -2.75 8.47 8.89
N HIS A 40 -2.61 7.67 7.83
CA HIS A 40 -2.76 6.22 7.87
C HIS A 40 -1.56 5.51 7.22
N VAL A 41 -1.33 4.28 7.65
CA VAL A 41 -0.48 3.28 6.99
C VAL A 41 -1.37 2.35 6.18
N TYR A 42 -0.93 2.02 4.97
CA TYR A 42 -1.73 1.31 3.97
C TYR A 42 -1.16 -0.08 3.74
N PHE A 43 -2.02 -1.09 3.63
CA PHE A 43 -1.62 -2.48 3.45
C PHE A 43 -2.73 -3.26 2.74
N THR A 44 -2.45 -4.49 2.31
CA THR A 44 -3.41 -5.34 1.60
C THR A 44 -3.29 -6.79 2.03
N SER A 45 -4.35 -7.59 1.90
CA SER A 45 -4.24 -9.06 2.06
C SER A 45 -3.73 -9.78 0.81
N ARG A 46 -3.31 -9.03 -0.24
CA ARG A 46 -2.74 -9.59 -1.47
C ARG A 46 -1.26 -9.30 -1.63
N LEU A 47 -0.46 -10.37 -1.64
CA LEU A 47 1.00 -10.27 -1.83
C LEU A 47 1.36 -9.54 -3.13
N ASP A 48 0.80 -9.97 -4.28
CA ASP A 48 1.04 -9.30 -5.57
C ASP A 48 0.53 -7.86 -5.60
N GLY A 49 -0.51 -7.54 -4.81
CA GLY A 49 -1.01 -6.18 -4.66
C GLY A 49 0.02 -5.26 -3.98
N ALA A 50 0.64 -5.75 -2.90
CA ALA A 50 1.74 -5.06 -2.24
C ALA A 50 2.99 -4.97 -3.13
N GLY A 51 3.31 -6.04 -3.85
CA GLY A 51 4.39 -6.07 -4.83
C GLY A 51 4.25 -5.02 -5.92
N LEU A 52 3.07 -4.94 -6.53
CA LEU A 52 2.73 -3.90 -7.50
C LEU A 52 2.91 -2.50 -6.89
N ALA A 53 2.38 -2.26 -5.69
CA ALA A 53 2.49 -0.98 -5.02
C ALA A 53 3.97 -0.59 -4.79
N ALA A 54 4.80 -1.51 -4.31
CA ALA A 54 6.23 -1.27 -4.07
C ALA A 54 6.99 -0.86 -5.34
N GLU A 55 6.62 -1.43 -6.50
CA GLU A 55 7.31 -1.17 -7.77
C GLU A 55 6.96 0.18 -8.40
N ILE A 56 5.70 0.62 -8.24
CA ILE A 56 5.21 1.82 -8.92
C ILE A 56 5.39 3.12 -8.12
N ILE A 57 5.66 3.03 -6.81
CA ILE A 57 5.89 4.23 -5.98
C ILE A 57 7.24 4.91 -6.32
N PRO A 58 7.32 6.25 -6.22
CA PRO A 58 8.58 6.96 -6.42
C PRO A 58 9.59 6.65 -5.31
N GLY A 59 10.87 6.88 -5.61
CA GLY A 59 11.98 6.67 -4.68
C GLY A 59 13.11 5.85 -5.31
N ASP A 60 14.32 6.05 -4.79
CA ASP A 60 15.55 5.46 -5.34
C ASP A 60 15.89 4.08 -4.78
N GLY A 61 15.17 3.64 -3.75
CA GLY A 61 15.34 2.31 -3.15
C GLY A 61 14.73 1.19 -4.00
N PRO A 62 15.22 -0.05 -3.84
CA PRO A 62 14.59 -1.21 -4.47
C PRO A 62 13.18 -1.44 -3.87
N PRO A 63 12.22 -1.95 -4.67
CA PRO A 63 10.91 -2.32 -4.18
C PRO A 63 11.01 -3.50 -3.20
N ARG A 64 10.36 -3.36 -2.05
CA ARG A 64 10.30 -4.35 -0.96
C ARG A 64 8.85 -4.60 -0.56
N VAL A 65 8.56 -5.84 -0.17
CA VAL A 65 7.27 -6.22 0.39
C VAL A 65 7.50 -6.81 1.76
N TYR A 66 6.77 -6.29 2.74
CA TYR A 66 6.81 -6.78 4.10
C TYR A 66 5.48 -7.42 4.45
N GLU A 67 5.52 -8.60 5.06
CA GLU A 67 4.40 -9.15 5.80
C GLU A 67 4.25 -8.40 7.13
N VAL A 68 3.03 -7.98 7.43
CA VAL A 68 2.76 -7.05 8.52
C VAL A 68 1.59 -7.46 9.40
N GLU A 69 1.66 -7.10 10.66
CA GLU A 69 0.57 -7.27 11.63
C GLU A 69 0.02 -5.90 12.06
N PRO A 70 -1.29 -5.64 11.89
CA PRO A 70 -1.93 -4.47 12.47
C PRO A 70 -1.84 -4.50 13.99
N THR A 71 -1.37 -3.41 14.59
CA THR A 71 -1.32 -3.29 16.07
C THR A 71 -2.62 -2.69 16.66
N GLY A 72 -3.55 -2.29 15.80
CA GLY A 72 -4.84 -1.73 16.17
C GLY A 72 -5.90 -1.93 15.08
N ALA A 73 -7.03 -1.23 15.22
CA ALA A 73 -8.12 -1.31 14.25
C ALA A 73 -7.69 -0.79 12.86
N PHE A 74 -8.33 -1.33 11.83
CA PHE A 74 -8.15 -0.92 10.45
C PHE A 74 -9.49 -0.93 9.72
N GLU A 75 -9.52 -0.26 8.57
CA GLU A 75 -10.70 -0.12 7.72
C GLU A 75 -10.33 -0.31 6.24
N ASP A 76 -11.34 -0.50 5.39
CA ASP A 76 -11.14 -0.53 3.93
C ASP A 76 -10.54 0.79 3.43
N ASP A 77 -9.61 0.71 2.49
CA ASP A 77 -9.02 1.90 1.88
C ASP A 77 -10.04 2.61 0.98
N PRO A 78 -10.52 3.82 1.34
CA PRO A 78 -11.53 4.53 0.55
C PRO A 78 -10.99 5.03 -0.80
N ASN A 79 -9.68 5.01 -1.03
CA ASN A 79 -9.09 5.42 -2.30
C ASN A 79 -9.32 4.39 -3.41
N VAL A 80 -9.59 3.13 -3.05
CA VAL A 80 -9.77 2.02 -4.01
C VAL A 80 -11.02 1.19 -3.77
N THR A 81 -11.69 1.37 -2.63
CA THR A 81 -12.97 0.74 -2.28
C THR A 81 -14.14 1.56 -2.82
N ASP A 82 -15.14 0.89 -3.40
CA ASP A 82 -16.34 1.52 -3.97
C ASP A 82 -16.05 2.64 -5.00
N LYS A 83 -14.92 2.54 -5.71
CA LYS A 83 -14.54 3.47 -6.78
C LYS A 83 -14.93 2.95 -8.15
N LYS A 84 -14.07 2.12 -8.74
CA LYS A 84 -14.30 1.53 -10.06
C LYS A 84 -15.25 0.34 -10.00
N PHE A 85 -15.25 -0.36 -8.87
CA PHE A 85 -16.03 -1.57 -8.63
C PHE A 85 -16.62 -1.49 -7.22
N PRO A 86 -17.80 -2.12 -6.99
CA PRO A 86 -18.40 -2.15 -5.66
C PRO A 86 -17.58 -2.98 -4.67
N GLY A 87 -17.56 -2.54 -3.42
CA GLY A 87 -16.80 -3.12 -2.31
C GLY A 87 -15.29 -2.93 -2.43
N ASN A 88 -14.55 -3.77 -1.72
CA ASN A 88 -13.08 -3.77 -1.67
C ASN A 88 -12.50 -4.99 -2.42
N PRO A 89 -12.60 -5.04 -3.77
CA PRO A 89 -12.11 -6.19 -4.52
C PRO A 89 -10.60 -6.26 -4.55
N THR A 90 -9.87 -5.19 -4.22
CA THR A 90 -8.41 -5.17 -4.10
C THR A 90 -7.93 -5.66 -2.74
N ARG A 91 -8.83 -5.79 -1.76
CA ARG A 91 -8.52 -6.09 -0.36
C ARG A 91 -7.46 -5.14 0.19
N SER A 92 -7.64 -3.85 -0.05
CA SER A 92 -6.75 -2.79 0.43
C SER A 92 -7.33 -2.13 1.67
N PHE A 93 -6.48 -1.89 2.66
CA PHE A 93 -6.86 -1.41 3.97
C PHE A 93 -5.95 -0.28 4.41
N ARG A 94 -6.41 0.48 5.41
CA ARG A 94 -5.60 1.50 6.08
C ARG A 94 -5.81 1.48 7.59
N SER A 95 -4.79 1.88 8.34
CA SER A 95 -4.85 2.00 9.80
C SER A 95 -4.17 3.27 10.29
N ALA A 96 -4.71 3.90 11.33
CA ALA A 96 -4.03 4.98 12.05
C ALA A 96 -3.05 4.43 13.11
N ALA A 97 -3.20 3.15 13.50
CA ALA A 97 -2.26 2.47 14.37
C ALA A 97 -1.05 1.96 13.56
N PRO A 98 0.12 1.78 14.19
CA PRO A 98 1.28 1.22 13.51
C PRO A 98 1.05 -0.21 13.01
N LEU A 99 1.83 -0.62 12.01
CA LEU A 99 1.96 -2.01 11.59
C LEU A 99 3.30 -2.56 12.07
N ARG A 100 3.31 -3.77 12.61
CA ARG A 100 4.55 -4.48 12.95
C ARG A 100 5.05 -5.25 11.74
N ILE A 101 6.34 -5.11 11.41
CA ILE A 101 6.99 -5.93 10.38
C ILE A 101 7.24 -7.32 10.94
N VAL A 102 6.72 -8.34 10.27
CA VAL A 102 6.84 -9.76 10.69
C VAL A 102 7.86 -10.50 9.82
N ALA A 103 7.86 -10.23 8.52
CA ALA A 103 8.81 -10.82 7.57
C ALA A 103 9.00 -9.91 6.35
N GLU A 104 10.13 -10.06 5.66
CA GLU A 104 10.27 -9.59 4.27
C GLU A 104 9.89 -10.74 3.34
N ARG A 105 9.10 -10.46 2.32
CA ARG A 105 8.65 -11.41 1.31
C ARG A 105 9.32 -11.08 0.01
N ASP A 106 9.81 -12.07 -0.74
CA ASP A 106 10.44 -11.94 -2.06
C ASP A 106 9.74 -12.72 -3.18
N ASP A 107 8.71 -13.47 -2.83
CA ASP A 107 7.97 -14.43 -3.66
C ASP A 107 6.73 -13.81 -4.35
N TRP A 108 6.83 -12.55 -4.78
CA TRP A 108 5.76 -11.84 -5.48
C TRP A 108 6.05 -11.66 -6.97
N THR A 109 5.00 -11.48 -7.77
CA THR A 109 5.12 -11.29 -9.21
C THR A 109 5.75 -9.95 -9.55
N ARG A 110 6.89 -9.97 -10.24
CA ARG A 110 7.59 -8.78 -10.73
C ARG A 110 6.98 -8.24 -12.00
N LEU A 111 6.85 -6.93 -12.13
CA LEU A 111 6.46 -6.32 -13.39
C LEU A 111 7.58 -6.44 -14.41
N THR A 112 7.20 -6.63 -15.68
CA THR A 112 8.13 -6.46 -16.79
C THR A 112 8.47 -4.97 -16.94
N PRO A 113 9.62 -4.63 -17.56
CA PRO A 113 9.98 -3.23 -17.83
C PRO A 113 8.89 -2.45 -18.57
N GLU A 114 8.20 -3.10 -19.52
CA GLU A 114 7.12 -2.51 -20.31
C GLU A 114 5.89 -2.22 -19.44
N ALA A 115 5.51 -3.16 -18.57
CA ALA A 115 4.39 -2.97 -17.65
C ALA A 115 4.69 -1.85 -16.64
N LEU A 116 5.93 -1.76 -16.15
CA LEU A 116 6.36 -0.68 -15.26
C LEU A 116 6.32 0.69 -15.95
N ALA A 117 6.74 0.77 -17.21
CA ALA A 117 6.66 1.99 -18.00
C ALA A 117 5.20 2.45 -18.18
N ALA A 118 4.30 1.54 -18.53
CA ALA A 118 2.87 1.83 -18.66
C ALA A 118 2.25 2.33 -17.34
N TRP A 119 2.66 1.77 -16.20
CA TRP A 119 2.22 2.26 -14.89
C TRP A 119 2.72 3.68 -14.59
N ARG A 120 3.97 4.00 -14.92
CA ARG A 120 4.52 5.36 -14.72
C ARG A 120 3.79 6.41 -15.55
N GLU A 121 3.48 6.10 -16.79
CA GLU A 121 2.66 6.97 -17.65
C GLU A 121 1.28 7.19 -17.04
N ARG A 122 0.61 6.11 -16.62
CA ARG A 122 -0.72 6.18 -15.99
C ARG A 122 -0.72 7.02 -14.71
N LEU A 123 0.28 6.85 -13.84
CA LEU A 123 0.41 7.63 -12.61
C LEU A 123 0.62 9.12 -12.90
N THR A 124 1.34 9.45 -13.99
CA THR A 124 1.53 10.83 -14.44
C THR A 124 0.19 11.44 -14.87
N THR A 125 -0.58 10.73 -15.71
CA THR A 125 -1.93 11.16 -16.11
C THR A 125 -2.86 11.36 -14.92
N MET A 126 -2.89 10.42 -13.97
CA MET A 126 -3.72 10.53 -12.75
C MET A 126 -3.32 11.69 -11.83
N ARG A 127 -2.04 12.11 -11.87
CA ARG A 127 -1.59 13.30 -11.16
C ARG A 127 -2.15 14.56 -11.81
N ASP A 128 -2.12 14.63 -13.13
CA ASP A 128 -2.56 15.80 -13.88
C ASP A 128 -4.10 15.96 -13.86
N GLU A 129 -4.84 14.86 -13.68
CA GLU A 129 -6.31 14.83 -13.59
C GLU A 129 -6.87 15.25 -12.20
N ASN A 130 -6.05 15.75 -11.27
CA ASN A 130 -6.47 16.18 -9.92
C ASN A 130 -7.22 15.10 -9.10
N ALA A 131 -6.85 13.81 -9.24
CA ALA A 131 -7.40 12.78 -8.35
C ALA A 131 -7.12 13.15 -6.88
N GLU A 132 -8.18 13.26 -6.08
CA GLU A 132 -8.12 13.62 -4.66
C GLU A 132 -7.71 12.41 -3.82
N ILE A 133 -6.78 12.61 -2.87
CA ILE A 133 -6.44 11.60 -1.87
C ILE A 133 -7.38 11.76 -0.69
N ILE A 134 -8.10 10.68 -0.36
CA ILE A 134 -8.89 10.61 0.87
C ILE A 134 -7.94 10.15 1.98
N ASN A 135 -7.51 11.11 2.78
CA ASN A 135 -6.57 10.93 3.89
C ASN A 135 -7.28 10.54 5.18
#